data_AF-A0A7Y9JHC1-F1
#
_entry.id   AF-A0A7Y9JHC1-F1
#
_cell.length_a   1.000
_cell.length_b   1.000
_cell.length_c   1.000
_cell.angle_alpha   90.00
_cell.angle_beta   90.00
_cell.angle_gamma   90.00
#
_symmetry.space_group_name_H-M   'P 1'
#
loop_
_entity.id
_entity.type
_entity.pdbx_description
1 polymer ?
#
loop_
_entity_poly.entity_id
_entity_poly.type
_entity_poly.pdbx_seq_one_letter_code
_entity_poly.pdbx_strand_id
1 'polypeptide(L)'
;MLAALRKQQCRKIVRATYIDPESKLAVTSGIAVLPTKAAAIAVSKAGDPARYEWFRGMAGKRSPDIDRAGGYAAATVRGRYVAYAYVQWANGKKAKPGDPTIKKAAQLFLDYDLRPIIARSRG
;
A
#
# COMPACT_ATOMS: atom_id res chain seq x y z
N MET A 1 6.69 3.68 -11.55
CA MET A 1 6.98 3.85 -10.10
C MET A 1 8.46 3.75 -9.66
N LEU A 2 9.18 2.63 -9.91
CA LEU A 2 10.56 2.41 -9.42
C LEU A 2 11.52 3.56 -9.76
N ALA A 3 11.42 4.11 -10.97
CA ALA A 3 12.20 5.27 -11.40
C ALA A 3 11.96 6.51 -10.50
N ALA A 4 10.72 6.75 -10.07
CA ALA A 4 10.39 7.86 -9.16
C ALA A 4 10.99 7.65 -7.77
N LEU A 5 10.92 6.42 -7.23
CA LEU A 5 11.55 6.08 -5.95
C LEU A 5 13.08 6.27 -5.99
N ARG A 6 13.73 5.83 -7.09
CA ARG A 6 15.17 6.03 -7.29
C ARG A 6 15.52 7.51 -7.46
N LYS A 7 14.80 8.23 -8.34
CA LYS A 7 15.00 9.66 -8.60
C LYS A 7 14.86 10.50 -7.33
N GLN A 8 13.90 10.17 -6.49
CA GLN A 8 13.63 10.88 -5.23
C GLN A 8 14.39 10.28 -4.03
N GLN A 9 15.38 9.42 -4.29
CA GLN A 9 16.32 8.87 -3.30
C GLN A 9 15.60 8.22 -2.10
N CYS A 10 14.63 7.34 -2.38
CA CYS A 10 13.94 6.57 -1.34
C CYS A 10 14.95 5.79 -0.51
N ARG A 11 14.88 5.95 0.81
CA ARG A 11 15.88 5.42 1.76
C ARG A 11 15.56 4.01 2.23
N LYS A 12 14.26 3.72 2.40
CA LYS A 12 13.79 2.44 2.91
C LYS A 12 12.35 2.21 2.46
N ILE A 13 12.05 0.94 2.22
CA ILE A 13 10.70 0.46 1.97
C ILE A 13 10.45 -0.70 2.92
N VAL A 14 9.32 -0.67 3.61
CA VAL A 14 8.81 -1.80 4.38
C VAL A 14 7.47 -2.19 3.76
N ARG A 15 7.28 -3.48 3.50
CA ARG A 15 6.03 -4.04 2.97
C ARG A 15 5.73 -5.37 3.65
N ALA A 16 4.47 -5.60 3.95
CA ALA A 16 3.95 -6.89 4.37
C ALA A 16 2.65 -7.22 3.60
N THR A 17 2.38 -8.50 3.42
CA THR A 17 1.10 -8.99 2.91
C THR A 17 0.46 -9.83 4.01
N TYR A 18 -0.70 -9.40 4.46
CA TYR A 18 -1.55 -10.09 5.42
C TYR A 18 -2.72 -10.75 4.69
N ILE A 19 -3.04 -11.99 5.07
CA ILE A 19 -4.18 -12.73 4.53
C ILE A 19 -5.11 -13.02 5.70
N ASP A 20 -6.34 -12.55 5.60
CA ASP A 20 -7.38 -12.82 6.58
C ASP A 20 -8.25 -14.01 6.11
N PRO A 21 -8.24 -15.14 6.83
CA PRO A 21 -9.05 -16.29 6.48
C PRO A 21 -10.55 -16.07 6.71
N GLU A 22 -10.97 -15.11 7.54
CA GLU A 22 -12.38 -14.84 7.82
C GLU A 22 -13.00 -13.98 6.72
N SER A 23 -12.48 -12.77 6.52
CA SER A 23 -12.97 -11.88 5.46
C SER A 23 -12.55 -12.31 4.05
N LYS A 24 -11.65 -13.29 3.92
CA LYS A 24 -11.03 -13.71 2.65
C LYS A 24 -10.32 -12.56 1.93
N LEU A 25 -9.89 -11.54 2.66
CA LEU A 25 -9.10 -10.44 2.09
C LEU A 25 -7.61 -10.74 2.16
N ALA A 26 -6.89 -10.28 1.15
CA ALA A 26 -5.46 -10.13 1.18
C ALA A 26 -5.13 -8.64 1.13
N VAL A 27 -4.38 -8.18 2.13
CA VAL A 27 -3.97 -6.78 2.27
C VAL A 27 -2.46 -6.68 2.21
N THR A 28 -1.96 -5.94 1.24
CA THR A 28 -0.56 -5.58 1.15
C THR A 28 -0.39 -4.16 1.58
N SER A 29 0.28 -3.97 2.71
CA SER A 29 0.49 -2.67 3.31
C SER A 29 1.97 -2.34 3.37
N GLY A 30 2.29 -1.06 3.38
CA GLY A 30 3.66 -0.65 3.62
C GLY A 30 3.92 0.84 3.55
N ILE A 31 5.19 1.15 3.79
CA ILE A 31 5.69 2.51 3.97
C ILE A 31 6.96 2.68 3.15
N ALA A 32 6.97 3.72 2.31
CA ALA A 32 8.18 4.24 1.69
C ALA A 32 8.68 5.47 2.46
N VAL A 33 9.97 5.48 2.79
CA VAL A 33 10.63 6.56 3.52
C VAL A 33 11.45 7.39 2.54
N LEU A 34 11.12 8.66 2.39
CA LEU A 34 11.79 9.59 1.49
C LEU A 34 12.69 10.56 2.27
N PRO A 35 13.59 11.29 1.59
CA PRO A 35 14.41 12.30 2.23
C PRO A 35 13.58 13.50 2.74
N THR A 36 12.54 13.91 2.00
CA THR A 36 11.74 15.11 2.31
C THR A 36 10.25 14.90 2.02
N LYS A 37 9.41 15.82 2.50
CA LYS A 37 7.97 15.85 2.17
C LYS A 37 7.73 16.09 0.68
N ALA A 38 8.52 16.95 0.04
CA ALA A 38 8.41 17.21 -1.40
C ALA A 38 8.70 15.94 -2.21
N ALA A 39 9.75 15.19 -1.83
CA ALA A 39 10.06 13.89 -2.43
C ALA A 39 8.91 12.88 -2.24
N ALA A 40 8.32 12.81 -1.04
CA ALA A 40 7.18 11.93 -0.77
C ALA A 40 5.95 12.29 -1.62
N ILE A 41 5.64 13.57 -1.79
CA ILE A 41 4.55 14.02 -2.67
C ILE A 41 4.84 13.67 -4.13
N ALA A 42 6.06 13.91 -4.61
CA ALA A 42 6.45 13.59 -5.99
C ALA A 42 6.34 12.08 -6.26
N VAL A 43 6.79 11.25 -5.33
CA VAL A 43 6.65 9.79 -5.37
C VAL A 43 5.19 9.37 -5.36
N SER A 44 4.37 9.97 -4.49
CA SER A 44 2.94 9.65 -4.40
C SER A 44 2.16 10.05 -5.64
N LYS A 45 2.50 11.16 -6.30
CA LYS A 45 1.87 11.60 -7.56
C LYS A 45 2.28 10.74 -8.76
N ALA A 46 3.51 10.23 -8.74
CA ALA A 46 4.01 9.33 -9.77
C ALA A 46 3.46 7.89 -9.64
N GLY A 47 2.92 7.55 -8.47
CA GLY A 47 2.20 6.30 -8.26
C GLY A 47 0.78 6.41 -8.77
N ASP A 48 0.41 5.55 -9.72
CA ASP A 48 -0.98 5.35 -10.11
C ASP A 48 -1.52 4.10 -9.38
N PRO A 49 -2.41 4.26 -8.39
CA PRO A 49 -3.03 3.14 -7.68
C PRO A 49 -3.82 2.22 -8.63
N ALA A 50 -4.39 2.76 -9.71
CA ALA A 50 -5.20 2.02 -10.67
C ALA A 50 -4.35 1.15 -11.63
N ARG A 51 -3.07 1.48 -11.80
CA ARG A 51 -2.14 0.70 -12.64
C ARG A 51 -1.44 -0.44 -11.89
N TYR A 52 -1.71 -0.63 -10.59
CA TYR A 52 -1.15 -1.72 -9.77
C TYR A 52 0.40 -1.77 -9.79
N GLU A 53 1.06 -0.62 -9.98
CA GLU A 53 2.52 -0.53 -10.16
C GLU A 53 3.31 -0.41 -8.85
N TRP A 54 2.62 -0.19 -7.74
CA TRP A 54 3.29 0.20 -6.50
C TRP A 54 3.72 -1.01 -5.68
N PHE A 55 2.75 -1.76 -5.18
CA PHE A 55 2.98 -2.92 -4.32
C PHE A 55 1.86 -3.93 -4.51
N ARG A 56 2.11 -4.86 -5.41
CA ARG A 56 1.31 -6.08 -5.53
C ARG A 56 1.51 -6.96 -4.31
N GLY A 57 0.57 -7.88 -4.09
CA GLY A 57 0.71 -8.92 -3.07
C GLY A 57 2.05 -9.64 -3.20
N MET A 58 2.72 -9.85 -2.05
CA MET A 58 3.90 -10.69 -2.03
C MET A 58 3.47 -12.15 -2.12
N ALA A 59 3.83 -12.80 -3.22
CA ALA A 59 3.56 -14.21 -3.43
C ALA A 59 4.16 -15.04 -2.29
N GLY A 60 3.36 -15.98 -1.80
CA GLY A 60 3.76 -16.94 -0.77
C GLY A 60 3.43 -18.35 -1.22
N LYS A 61 3.94 -19.36 -0.50
CA LYS A 61 3.73 -20.78 -0.84
C LYS A 61 2.26 -21.17 -1.02
N ARG A 62 1.35 -20.52 -0.29
CA ARG A 62 -0.10 -20.77 -0.33
C ARG A 62 -0.88 -19.72 -1.12
N SER A 63 -0.20 -18.73 -1.70
CA SER A 63 -0.79 -17.59 -2.39
C SER A 63 0.11 -17.13 -3.55
N PRO A 64 0.41 -18.02 -4.52
CA PRO A 64 1.38 -17.74 -5.58
C PRO A 64 0.90 -16.63 -6.54
N ASP A 65 -0.41 -16.56 -6.82
CA ASP A 65 -1.00 -15.64 -7.80
C ASP A 65 -1.58 -14.35 -7.18
N ILE A 66 -1.23 -14.07 -5.93
CA ILE A 66 -1.73 -12.92 -5.18
C ILE A 66 -1.30 -11.57 -5.81
N ASP A 67 -0.33 -11.56 -6.70
CA ASP A 67 0.14 -10.37 -7.41
C ASP A 67 -0.67 -10.03 -8.68
N ARG A 68 -1.63 -10.89 -9.07
CA ARG A 68 -2.42 -10.77 -10.32
C ARG A 68 -3.92 -10.52 -10.12
N ALA A 69 -4.44 -10.72 -8.92
CA ALA A 69 -5.89 -10.76 -8.63
C ALA A 69 -6.65 -9.47 -8.96
N GLY A 70 -5.96 -8.32 -9.02
CA GLY A 70 -6.59 -7.01 -9.17
C GLY A 70 -7.37 -6.61 -7.92
N GLY A 71 -7.25 -5.35 -7.52
CA GLY A 71 -7.78 -4.90 -6.23
C GLY A 71 -8.01 -3.40 -6.18
N TYR A 72 -8.04 -2.88 -4.96
CA TYR A 72 -8.10 -1.46 -4.67
C TYR A 72 -6.80 -1.04 -3.97
N ALA A 73 -6.15 -0.02 -4.50
CA ALA A 73 -5.00 0.60 -3.86
C ALA A 73 -5.39 1.98 -3.34
N ALA A 74 -4.96 2.27 -2.12
CA ALA A 74 -5.01 3.60 -1.52
C ALA A 74 -3.60 3.98 -1.06
N ALA A 75 -3.30 5.26 -1.10
CA ALA A 75 -2.05 5.79 -0.58
C ALA A 75 -2.25 7.18 -0.01
N THR A 76 -1.38 7.53 0.92
CA THR A 76 -1.40 8.84 1.57
C THR A 76 0.01 9.26 1.99
N VAL A 77 0.20 10.58 2.15
CA VAL A 77 1.48 11.17 2.52
C VAL A 77 1.38 11.79 3.91
N ARG A 78 2.38 11.49 4.75
CA ARG A 78 2.58 12.12 6.06
C ARG A 78 4.05 12.51 6.21
N GLY A 79 4.34 13.81 6.11
CA GLY A 79 5.72 14.30 6.09
C GLY A 79 6.52 13.64 4.96
N ARG A 80 7.65 13.01 5.31
CA ARG A 80 8.53 12.27 4.37
C ARG A 80 8.11 10.82 4.11
N TYR A 81 6.97 10.38 4.65
CA TYR A 81 6.50 9.01 4.55
C TYR A 81 5.34 8.92 3.55
N VAL A 82 5.39 7.91 2.70
CA VAL A 82 4.26 7.51 1.86
C VAL A 82 3.77 6.16 2.37
N ALA A 83 2.55 6.14 2.89
CA ALA A 83 1.87 4.90 3.28
C ALA A 83 0.97 4.45 2.14
N TYR A 84 0.88 3.15 1.93
CA TYR A 84 0.00 2.57 0.93
C TYR A 84 -0.65 1.30 1.49
N ALA A 85 -1.85 1.00 1.01
CA ALA A 85 -2.54 -0.24 1.25
C ALA A 85 -3.19 -0.71 -0.05
N TYR A 86 -2.91 -1.95 -0.43
CA TYR A 86 -3.49 -2.63 -1.58
C TYR A 86 -4.31 -3.82 -1.10
N VAL A 87 -5.61 -3.79 -1.35
CA VAL A 87 -6.57 -4.76 -0.84
C VAL A 87 -7.21 -5.50 -2.00
N GLN A 88 -7.27 -6.81 -1.89
CA GLN A 88 -7.89 -7.69 -2.88
C GLN A 88 -8.52 -8.90 -2.20
N TRP A 89 -9.26 -9.70 -2.97
CA TRP A 89 -9.72 -10.99 -2.48
C TRP A 89 -8.56 -12.01 -2.51
N ALA A 90 -8.41 -12.77 -1.44
CA ALA A 90 -7.36 -13.79 -1.29
C ALA A 90 -7.51 -14.96 -2.28
N ASN A 91 -8.72 -15.17 -2.81
CA ASN A 91 -9.03 -16.20 -3.79
C ASN A 91 -8.74 -15.80 -5.25
N GLY A 92 -8.08 -14.66 -5.48
CA GLY A 92 -7.74 -14.21 -6.84
C GLY A 92 -8.87 -13.51 -7.59
N LYS A 93 -10.07 -13.40 -7.01
CA LYS A 93 -11.20 -12.70 -7.64
C LYS A 93 -10.93 -11.20 -7.70
N LYS A 94 -11.24 -10.58 -8.83
CA LYS A 94 -11.15 -9.12 -8.99
C LYS A 94 -12.18 -8.42 -8.11
N ALA A 95 -11.71 -7.44 -7.36
CA ALA A 95 -12.58 -6.52 -6.62
C ALA A 95 -13.53 -5.77 -7.57
N LYS A 96 -14.79 -5.58 -7.18
CA LYS A 96 -15.67 -4.67 -7.92
C LYS A 96 -15.17 -3.23 -7.74
N PRO A 97 -15.17 -2.40 -8.79
CA PRO A 97 -14.89 -0.98 -8.63
C PRO A 97 -15.80 -0.37 -7.57
N GLY A 98 -15.22 0.30 -6.57
CA GLY A 98 -16.00 0.95 -5.53
C GLY A 98 -16.44 0.08 -4.36
N ASP A 99 -16.04 -1.20 -4.29
CA ASP A 99 -16.41 -2.12 -3.20
C ASP A 99 -16.13 -1.49 -1.80
N PRO A 100 -17.18 -1.28 -0.97
CA PRO A 100 -17.06 -0.56 0.28
C PRO A 100 -16.25 -1.33 1.33
N THR A 101 -16.29 -2.65 1.32
CA THR A 101 -15.53 -3.50 2.25
C THR A 101 -14.04 -3.35 1.99
N ILE A 102 -13.66 -3.43 0.72
CA ILE A 102 -12.27 -3.31 0.28
C ILE A 102 -11.72 -1.89 0.54
N LYS A 103 -12.53 -0.86 0.24
CA LYS A 103 -12.15 0.54 0.55
C LYS A 103 -11.95 0.76 2.05
N LYS A 104 -12.88 0.26 2.87
CA LYS A 104 -12.80 0.37 4.33
C LYS A 104 -11.56 -0.34 4.88
N ALA A 105 -11.26 -1.54 4.40
CA ALA A 105 -10.06 -2.26 4.78
C ALA A 105 -8.78 -1.48 4.42
N ALA A 106 -8.71 -0.91 3.22
CA ALA A 106 -7.55 -0.12 2.80
C ALA A 106 -7.32 1.09 3.73
N GLN A 107 -8.39 1.81 4.09
CA GLN A 107 -8.31 2.94 5.00
C GLN A 107 -7.83 2.53 6.39
N LEU A 108 -8.39 1.45 6.96
CA LEU A 108 -7.99 0.94 8.27
C LEU A 108 -6.50 0.59 8.34
N PHE A 109 -5.95 0.00 7.28
CA PHE A 109 -4.52 -0.32 7.22
C PHE A 109 -3.64 0.93 7.09
N LEU A 110 -4.05 1.92 6.29
CA LEU A 110 -3.34 3.20 6.23
C LEU A 110 -3.30 3.89 7.60
N ASP A 111 -4.42 3.90 8.31
CA ASP A 111 -4.51 4.52 9.63
C ASP A 111 -3.69 3.76 10.67
N TYR A 112 -3.68 2.42 10.61
CA TYR A 112 -2.86 1.57 11.46
C TYR A 112 -1.36 1.82 11.23
N ASP A 113 -0.92 1.77 9.97
CA ASP A 113 0.49 1.92 9.59
C ASP A 113 1.05 3.30 9.93
N LEU A 114 0.23 4.35 9.80
CA LEU A 114 0.64 5.72 10.08
C LEU A 114 0.60 6.09 11.56
N ARG A 115 -0.14 5.35 12.40
CA ARG A 115 -0.25 5.62 13.83
C ARG A 115 1.11 5.85 14.53
N PRO A 116 2.11 4.96 14.40
CA PRO A 116 3.42 5.17 15.02
C PRO A 116 4.23 6.32 14.40
N ILE A 117 3.93 6.75 13.18
CA ILE A 117 4.57 7.93 12.56
C ILE A 117 3.97 9.21 13.13
N ILE A 118 2.64 9.26 13.23
CA ILE A 118 1.89 10.42 13.75
C ILE A 118 2.21 10.63 15.24
N ALA A 119 2.30 9.55 16.03
CA ALA A 119 2.66 9.65 17.43
C ALA A 119 4.03 10.33 17.64
N ARG A 120 5.02 10.02 16.78
CA ARG A 120 6.37 10.60 16.85
C ARG A 120 6.48 12.03 16.33
N SER A 121 5.51 12.53 15.57
CA SER A 121 5.53 13.91 15.07
C SER A 121 4.97 14.93 16.06
N ARG A 122 4.45 14.47 17.21
CA ARG A 122 3.84 15.31 18.25
C ARG A 122 4.73 15.53 19.47
N GLY A 123 5.86 14.82 19.56
CA GLY A 123 6.92 15.04 20.56
C GLY A 123 8.11 15.70 19.89
#